data_AF-I0HL84-F1
#
_entry.id   AF-I0HL84-F1
#
_cell.length_a   1.000
_cell.length_b   1.000
_cell.length_c   1.000
_cell.angle_alpha   90.00
_cell.angle_beta   90.00
_cell.angle_gamma   90.00
#
_symmetry.space_group_name_H-M   'P 1'
#
loop_
_entity.id
_entity.type
_entity.pdbx_description
1 polymer ?
#
loop_
_entity_poly.entity_id
_entity_poly.type
_entity_poly.pdbx_seq_one_letter_code
_entity_poly.pdbx_strand_id
1 'polypeptide(L)'
;MRLRRLESAPVCGHLLVDEAGCGEEFDSFWSQVRDGYGSCLQRDARFLQWRLFDAATHPLTLSALRDAQGRLKAWAVWGRQEYSRDVSAAVLRDVLCPAGDRETFGLLLSLLLRRWRRAGSTWASLEVAMPWISDVFRSSGCEHVPSRGNRYHVHLASAVDPAVLGNWYRGALDGDYFDY
;
A
#
# COMPACT_ATOMS: atom_id res chain seq x y z
N MET A 1 23.53 8.76 -12.41
CA MET A 1 23.64 7.77 -11.33
C MET A 1 22.46 6.80 -11.48
N ARG A 2 22.68 5.59 -12.01
CA ARG A 2 21.60 4.59 -12.20
C ARG A 2 21.26 3.98 -10.84
N LEU A 3 20.09 4.30 -10.29
CA LEU A 3 19.54 3.61 -9.12
C LEU A 3 19.37 2.12 -9.49
N ARG A 4 20.14 1.24 -8.85
CA ARG A 4 19.97 -0.21 -9.00
C ARG A 4 18.65 -0.58 -8.33
N ARG A 5 17.71 -1.17 -9.09
CA ARG A 5 16.52 -1.84 -8.55
C ARG A 5 16.96 -2.83 -7.47
N LEU A 6 16.49 -2.64 -6.24
CA LEU A 6 16.70 -3.58 -5.14
C LEU A 6 15.57 -4.62 -5.19
N GLU A 7 15.87 -5.78 -5.74
CA GLU A 7 14.94 -6.91 -5.86
C GLU A 7 14.97 -7.79 -4.61
N SER A 8 13.80 -8.22 -4.15
CA SER A 8 13.71 -9.27 -3.13
C SER A 8 13.77 -10.66 -3.78
N ALA A 9 14.40 -11.64 -3.12
CA ALA A 9 14.37 -13.04 -3.55
C ALA A 9 12.92 -13.53 -3.83
N PRO A 10 12.68 -14.23 -4.95
CA PRO A 10 11.35 -14.59 -5.39
C PRO A 10 10.67 -15.60 -4.43
N VAL A 11 9.35 -15.49 -4.31
CA VAL A 11 8.48 -16.44 -3.57
C VAL A 11 7.40 -16.92 -4.53
N CYS A 12 7.32 -18.23 -4.76
CA CYS A 12 6.35 -18.83 -5.69
C CYS A 12 6.34 -18.15 -7.08
N GLY A 13 7.53 -17.82 -7.60
CA GLY A 13 7.69 -17.13 -8.88
C GLY A 13 7.35 -15.63 -8.88
N HIS A 14 6.94 -15.06 -7.75
CA HIS A 14 6.66 -13.64 -7.62
C HIS A 14 7.83 -12.90 -6.99
N LEU A 15 8.00 -11.63 -7.37
CA LEU A 15 9.08 -10.79 -6.88
C LEU A 15 8.60 -9.38 -6.57
N LEU A 16 9.25 -8.75 -5.59
CA LEU A 16 9.01 -7.36 -5.21
C LEU A 16 10.10 -6.47 -5.83
N VAL A 17 9.68 -5.47 -6.61
CA VAL A 17 10.56 -4.51 -7.29
C VAL A 17 10.27 -3.10 -6.79
N ASP A 18 11.30 -2.32 -6.46
CA ASP A 18 11.10 -0.89 -6.26
C ASP A 18 11.07 -0.16 -7.58
N GLU A 19 10.08 0.70 -7.75
CA GLU A 19 9.87 1.46 -8.97
C GLU A 19 10.40 2.88 -8.81
N ALA A 20 11.05 3.36 -9.87
CA ALA A 20 11.61 4.72 -9.94
C ALA A 20 10.66 5.70 -10.66
N GLY A 21 9.47 5.23 -11.05
CA GLY A 21 8.45 6.02 -11.74
C GLY A 21 7.25 5.15 -12.12
N CYS A 22 6.19 5.79 -12.58
CA CYS A 22 4.94 5.13 -13.00
C CYS A 22 4.71 5.35 -14.49
N GLY A 23 4.48 4.25 -15.23
CA GLY A 23 4.17 4.28 -16.67
C GLY A 23 2.82 3.62 -17.00
N GLU A 24 2.58 3.39 -18.29
CA GLU A 24 1.30 2.86 -18.83
C GLU A 24 0.82 1.55 -18.18
N GLU A 25 1.73 0.73 -17.65
CA GLU A 25 1.38 -0.48 -16.90
C GLU A 25 0.54 -0.18 -15.65
N PHE A 26 0.81 0.94 -14.97
CA PHE A 26 0.03 1.36 -13.79
C PHE A 26 -1.36 1.87 -14.19
N ASP A 27 -1.49 2.58 -15.31
CA ASP A 27 -2.79 2.99 -15.85
C ASP A 27 -3.65 1.78 -16.25
N SER A 28 -3.00 0.81 -16.91
CA SER A 28 -3.62 -0.44 -17.33
C SER A 28 -4.08 -1.24 -16.11
N PHE A 29 -3.22 -1.38 -15.10
CA PHE A 29 -3.56 -2.10 -13.87
C PHE A 29 -4.67 -1.38 -13.09
N TRP A 30 -4.59 -0.06 -12.93
CA TRP A 30 -5.64 0.75 -12.29
C TRP A 30 -7.00 0.55 -12.96
N SER A 31 -7.04 0.65 -14.30
CA SER A 31 -8.27 0.47 -15.08
C SER A 31 -8.88 -0.92 -14.91
N GLN A 32 -8.05 -1.95 -14.68
CA GLN A 32 -8.53 -3.32 -14.45
C GLN A 32 -9.14 -3.52 -13.06
N VAL A 33 -8.61 -2.86 -12.03
CA VAL A 33 -8.96 -3.18 -10.63
C VAL A 33 -9.90 -2.18 -9.96
N ARG A 34 -9.93 -0.92 -10.44
CA ARG A 34 -10.65 0.18 -9.75
C ARG A 34 -12.14 -0.10 -9.53
N ASP A 35 -12.79 -0.77 -10.48
CA ASP A 35 -14.24 -1.03 -10.44
C ASP A 35 -14.60 -2.08 -9.37
N GLY A 36 -13.61 -2.83 -8.86
CA GLY A 36 -13.78 -3.72 -7.72
C GLY A 36 -13.88 -2.99 -6.37
N TYR A 37 -13.50 -1.72 -6.32
CA TYR A 37 -13.54 -0.90 -5.10
C TYR A 37 -14.79 0.00 -5.10
N GLY A 38 -15.63 -0.11 -4.07
CA GLY A 38 -16.87 0.67 -3.99
C GLY A 38 -16.63 2.18 -3.80
N SER A 39 -15.50 2.54 -3.20
CA SER A 39 -15.00 3.93 -3.13
C SER A 39 -13.49 3.90 -2.93
N CYS A 40 -12.76 4.56 -3.83
CA CYS A 40 -11.31 4.73 -3.74
C CYS A 40 -10.84 5.98 -4.50
N LEU A 41 -9.79 6.63 -3.99
CA LEU A 41 -9.08 7.69 -4.71
C LEU A 41 -8.43 7.16 -6.00
N GLN A 42 -8.33 8.03 -7.01
CA GLN A 42 -7.65 7.75 -8.27
C GLN A 42 -6.18 7.38 -8.03
N ARG A 43 -5.75 6.25 -8.61
CA ARG A 43 -4.38 5.73 -8.47
C ARG A 43 -3.77 5.34 -9.81
N ASP A 44 -3.99 6.18 -10.80
CA ASP A 44 -3.40 6.01 -12.12
C ASP A 44 -1.92 6.43 -12.12
N ALA A 45 -1.22 6.17 -13.22
CA ALA A 45 0.21 6.44 -13.35
C ALA A 45 0.50 7.92 -13.14
N ARG A 46 -0.34 8.82 -13.69
CA ARG A 46 -0.17 10.27 -13.56
C ARG A 46 -0.24 10.71 -12.11
N PHE A 47 -1.25 10.27 -11.36
CA PHE A 47 -1.42 10.60 -9.96
C PHE A 47 -0.24 10.09 -9.13
N LEU A 48 0.13 8.82 -9.30
CA LEU A 48 1.25 8.22 -8.56
C LEU A 48 2.58 8.87 -8.90
N GLN A 49 2.85 9.15 -10.18
CA GLN A 49 4.06 9.85 -10.63
C GLN A 49 4.19 11.21 -9.95
N TRP A 50 3.11 12.01 -10.00
CA TRP A 50 3.08 13.32 -9.36
C TRP A 50 3.29 13.22 -7.85
N ARG A 51 2.54 12.34 -7.17
CA ARG A 51 2.52 12.28 -5.71
C ARG A 51 3.80 11.72 -5.10
N LEU A 52 4.42 10.74 -5.77
CA LEU A 52 5.54 9.98 -5.22
C LEU A 52 6.90 10.43 -5.71
N PHE A 53 6.98 11.09 -6.87
CA PHE A 53 8.25 11.41 -7.50
C PHE A 53 8.37 12.90 -7.85
N ASP A 54 7.39 13.48 -8.56
CA ASP A 54 7.53 14.85 -9.08
C ASP A 54 7.33 15.92 -7.99
N ALA A 55 6.40 15.68 -7.06
CA ALA A 55 6.06 16.56 -5.95
C ALA A 55 6.07 15.82 -4.61
N ALA A 56 7.09 14.97 -4.40
CA ALA A 56 7.23 14.18 -3.19
C ALA A 56 7.42 15.06 -1.95
N THR A 57 6.46 15.02 -1.02
CA THR A 57 6.55 15.73 0.26
C THR A 57 7.28 14.92 1.34
N HIS A 58 7.41 13.61 1.13
CA HIS A 58 8.06 12.67 2.04
C HIS A 58 8.77 11.57 1.22
N PRO A 59 9.89 11.01 1.72
CA PRO A 59 10.61 9.93 1.03
C PRO A 59 9.82 8.62 1.13
N LEU A 60 8.95 8.39 0.16
CA LEU A 60 8.18 7.17 0.01
C LEU A 60 8.81 6.26 -1.04
N THR A 61 8.63 4.95 -0.85
CA THR A 61 9.03 3.90 -1.79
C THR A 61 7.79 3.29 -2.41
N LEU A 62 7.77 3.21 -3.74
CA LEU A 62 6.80 2.42 -4.49
C LEU A 62 7.38 1.04 -4.77
N SER A 63 6.75 -0.01 -4.26
CA SER A 63 7.14 -1.38 -4.54
C SER A 63 6.04 -2.12 -5.32
N ALA A 64 6.37 -2.64 -6.48
CA ALA A 64 5.51 -3.45 -7.34
C ALA A 64 5.72 -4.95 -7.05
N LEU A 65 4.62 -5.68 -6.87
CA LEU A 65 4.59 -7.14 -6.91
C LEU A 65 4.42 -7.57 -8.37
N ARG A 66 5.38 -8.35 -8.87
CA ARG A 66 5.36 -8.90 -10.22
C ARG A 66 5.30 -10.42 -10.19
N ASP A 67 4.58 -11.01 -11.13
CA ASP A 67 4.56 -12.46 -11.33
C ASP A 67 5.82 -12.95 -12.09
N ALA A 68 5.89 -14.25 -12.35
CA ALA A 68 7.02 -14.88 -13.04
C ALA A 68 7.20 -14.39 -14.49
N GLN A 69 6.18 -13.80 -15.08
CA GLN A 69 6.20 -13.19 -16.42
C GLN A 69 6.52 -11.69 -16.34
N GLY A 70 6.78 -11.14 -15.15
CA GLY A 70 7.08 -9.74 -14.92
C GLY A 70 5.86 -8.83 -14.90
N ARG A 71 4.64 -9.36 -14.95
CA ARG A 71 3.41 -8.54 -14.99
C ARG A 71 3.09 -7.98 -13.60
N LEU A 72 2.69 -6.71 -13.54
CA LEU A 72 2.19 -6.09 -12.31
C LEU A 72 0.94 -6.81 -11.77
N LYS A 73 1.02 -7.26 -10.52
CA LYS A 73 -0.07 -7.95 -9.80
C LYS A 73 -0.66 -7.13 -8.67
N ALA A 74 0.17 -6.31 -8.04
CA ALA A 74 -0.21 -5.36 -7.00
C ALA A 74 0.94 -4.37 -6.81
N TRP A 75 0.70 -3.27 -6.12
CA TRP A 75 1.76 -2.38 -5.65
C TRP A 75 1.48 -1.87 -4.24
N ALA A 76 2.52 -1.42 -3.56
CA ALA A 76 2.46 -0.80 -2.25
C ALA A 76 3.31 0.47 -2.21
N VAL A 77 2.82 1.47 -1.50
CA VAL A 77 3.56 2.68 -1.14
C VAL A 77 3.84 2.63 0.34
N TRP A 78 5.10 2.80 0.71
CA TRP A 78 5.52 2.74 2.11
C TRP A 78 6.69 3.69 2.39
N GLY A 79 6.89 4.02 3.65
CA GLY A 79 8.02 4.84 4.10
C GLY A 79 8.70 4.25 5.33
N ARG A 80 9.85 4.80 5.70
CA ARG A 80 10.52 4.52 6.96
C ARG A 80 10.38 5.72 7.89
N GLN A 81 10.06 5.47 9.14
CA GLN A 81 10.04 6.49 10.19
C GLN A 81 11.05 6.11 11.26
N GLU A 82 12.01 6.98 11.51
CA GLU A 82 13.03 6.80 12.54
C GLU A 82 12.59 7.53 13.81
N TYR A 83 12.70 6.86 14.96
CA TYR A 83 12.36 7.42 16.26
C TYR A 83 13.61 7.62 17.11
N SER A 84 14.57 6.70 17.00
CA SER A 84 15.91 6.80 17.59
C SER A 84 16.88 5.98 16.76
N ARG A 85 18.17 5.95 17.15
CA ARG A 85 19.23 5.20 16.46
C ARG A 85 18.88 3.72 16.24
N ASP A 86 18.22 3.10 17.21
CA ASP A 86 17.95 1.65 17.21
C ASP A 86 16.48 1.34 16.91
N VAL A 87 15.65 2.36 16.70
CA VAL A 87 14.20 2.23 16.62
C VAL A 87 13.68 2.87 15.35
N SER A 88 13.10 2.05 14.47
CA SER A 88 12.50 2.53 13.22
C SER A 88 11.30 1.70 12.78
N ALA A 89 10.24 2.38 12.36
CA ALA A 89 9.06 1.75 11.78
C ALA A 89 9.18 1.72 10.25
N ALA A 90 8.74 0.62 9.64
CA ALA A 90 8.25 0.68 8.26
C ALA A 90 6.75 1.00 8.31
N VAL A 91 6.28 1.92 7.47
CA VAL A 91 4.87 2.32 7.46
C VAL A 91 4.30 2.10 6.07
N LEU A 92 3.36 1.16 5.95
CA LEU A 92 2.57 0.96 4.73
C LEU A 92 1.54 2.07 4.62
N ARG A 93 1.69 2.93 3.61
CA ARG A 93 0.84 4.10 3.40
C ARG A 93 -0.25 3.84 2.37
N ASP A 94 0.00 3.07 1.34
CA ASP A 94 -1.02 2.73 0.34
C ASP A 94 -0.70 1.38 -0.28
N VAL A 95 -1.72 0.76 -0.88
CA VAL A 95 -1.64 -0.52 -1.55
C VAL A 95 -2.75 -0.62 -2.60
N LEU A 96 -2.49 -1.27 -3.72
CA LEU A 96 -3.52 -1.61 -4.68
C LEU A 96 -3.32 -3.03 -5.17
N CYS A 97 -4.40 -3.80 -5.13
CA CYS A 97 -4.50 -5.15 -5.67
C CYS A 97 -5.92 -5.34 -6.23
N PRO A 98 -6.24 -6.42 -6.94
CA PRO A 98 -7.63 -6.71 -7.27
C PRO A 98 -8.49 -6.80 -5.98
N ALA A 99 -9.69 -6.23 -6.00
CA ALA A 99 -10.57 -6.24 -4.84
C ALA A 99 -10.94 -7.68 -4.45
N GLY A 100 -10.74 -8.01 -3.17
CA GLY A 100 -11.00 -9.36 -2.64
C GLY A 100 -9.89 -10.39 -2.89
N ASP A 101 -8.83 -10.03 -3.62
CA ASP A 101 -7.66 -10.90 -3.83
C ASP A 101 -6.74 -10.91 -2.60
N ARG A 102 -7.17 -11.67 -1.58
CA ARG A 102 -6.47 -11.82 -0.30
C ARG A 102 -5.12 -12.51 -0.48
N GLU A 103 -4.97 -13.37 -1.47
CA GLU A 103 -3.73 -14.11 -1.73
C GLU A 103 -2.64 -13.17 -2.24
N THR A 104 -2.94 -12.37 -3.27
CA THR A 104 -2.00 -11.38 -3.80
C THR A 104 -1.60 -10.37 -2.72
N PHE A 105 -2.54 -9.87 -1.93
CA PHE A 105 -2.23 -8.98 -0.81
C PHE A 105 -1.36 -9.65 0.26
N GLY A 106 -1.71 -10.88 0.66
CA GLY A 106 -0.94 -11.63 1.66
C GLY A 106 0.50 -11.90 1.21
N LEU A 107 0.69 -12.20 -0.07
CA LEU A 107 2.01 -12.39 -0.68
C LEU A 107 2.82 -11.08 -0.70
N LEU A 108 2.20 -9.98 -1.15
CA LEU A 108 2.81 -8.65 -1.13
C LEU A 108 3.26 -8.26 0.29
N LEU A 109 2.36 -8.41 1.27
CA LEU A 109 2.65 -8.09 2.66
C LEU A 109 3.77 -8.95 3.23
N SER A 110 3.78 -10.26 2.97
CA SER A 110 4.84 -11.16 3.40
C SER A 110 6.21 -10.75 2.86
N LEU A 111 6.29 -10.38 1.58
CA LEU A 111 7.52 -9.89 0.94
C LEU A 111 7.98 -8.55 1.52
N LEU A 112 7.05 -7.61 1.74
CA LEU A 112 7.34 -6.33 2.39
C LEU A 112 7.87 -6.51 3.82
N LEU A 113 7.22 -7.34 4.64
CA LEU A 113 7.66 -7.61 6.01
C LEU A 113 9.07 -8.23 6.04
N ARG A 114 9.37 -9.17 5.13
CA ARG A 114 10.73 -9.73 4.98
C ARG A 114 11.74 -8.67 4.60
N ARG A 115 11.36 -7.77 3.68
CA ARG A 115 12.20 -6.66 3.22
C ARG A 115 12.49 -5.68 4.37
N TRP A 116 11.47 -5.22 5.09
CA TRP A 116 11.61 -4.28 6.20
C TRP A 116 12.43 -4.86 7.34
N ARG A 117 12.23 -6.15 7.66
CA ARG A 117 13.06 -6.86 8.65
C ARG A 117 14.54 -6.88 8.24
N ARG A 118 14.85 -7.16 6.97
CA ARG A 118 16.24 -7.12 6.46
C ARG A 118 16.83 -5.71 6.47
N ALA A 119 16.00 -4.69 6.31
CA ALA A 119 16.40 -3.29 6.37
C ALA A 119 16.55 -2.74 7.81
N GLY A 120 16.31 -3.58 8.82
CA GLY A 120 16.44 -3.22 10.24
C GLY A 120 15.25 -2.47 10.83
N SER A 121 14.07 -2.52 10.20
CA SER A 121 12.84 -2.00 10.83
C SER A 121 12.46 -2.84 12.05
N THR A 122 12.18 -2.16 13.17
CA THR A 122 11.83 -2.78 14.45
C THR A 122 10.37 -3.21 14.52
N TRP A 123 9.48 -2.47 13.85
CA TRP A 123 8.08 -2.86 13.64
C TRP A 123 7.55 -2.35 12.30
N ALA A 124 6.38 -2.84 11.92
CA ALA A 124 5.63 -2.35 10.78
C ALA A 124 4.30 -1.74 11.26
N SER A 125 3.95 -0.58 10.72
CA SER A 125 2.63 0.04 10.86
C SER A 125 1.90 -0.01 9.54
N LEU A 126 0.61 -0.34 9.56
CA LEU A 126 -0.21 -0.46 8.36
C LEU A 126 -1.33 0.57 8.43
N GLU A 127 -1.19 1.62 7.61
CA GLU A 127 -2.13 2.73 7.54
C GLU A 127 -2.99 2.61 6.28
N VAL A 128 -3.54 1.42 6.09
CA VAL A 128 -4.40 1.07 4.96
C VAL A 128 -5.67 0.42 5.50
N ALA A 129 -6.81 0.71 4.88
CA ALA A 129 -8.10 0.17 5.29
C ALA A 129 -8.70 -0.69 4.18
N MET A 130 -8.92 -1.98 4.46
CA MET A 130 -9.73 -2.89 3.64
C MET A 130 -10.65 -3.70 4.56
N PRO A 131 -11.90 -4.00 4.16
CA PRO A 131 -12.85 -4.73 5.01
C PRO A 131 -12.32 -6.09 5.54
N TRP A 132 -11.46 -6.76 4.77
CA TRP A 132 -10.92 -8.09 5.07
C TRP A 132 -9.50 -8.08 5.64
N ILE A 133 -8.88 -6.91 5.84
CA ILE A 133 -7.47 -6.82 6.27
C ILE A 133 -7.22 -7.45 7.64
N SER A 134 -8.21 -7.34 8.53
CA SER A 134 -8.15 -7.93 9.87
C SER A 134 -8.08 -9.46 9.84
N ASP A 135 -8.76 -10.09 8.89
CA ASP A 135 -8.71 -11.55 8.72
C ASP A 135 -7.32 -11.99 8.25
N VAL A 136 -6.71 -11.22 7.34
CA VAL A 136 -5.35 -11.50 6.86
C VAL A 136 -4.38 -11.47 8.03
N PHE A 137 -4.40 -10.42 8.86
CA PHE A 137 -3.52 -10.31 10.04
C PHE A 137 -3.72 -11.44 11.05
N ARG A 138 -4.99 -11.80 11.32
CA ARG A 138 -5.30 -12.92 12.21
C ARG A 138 -4.70 -14.22 11.68
N SER A 139 -4.81 -14.47 10.38
CA SER A 139 -4.28 -15.68 9.73
C SER A 139 -2.75 -15.76 9.69
N SER A 140 -2.06 -14.61 9.68
CA SER A 140 -0.60 -14.54 9.66
C SER A 140 0.04 -14.44 11.05
N GLY A 141 -0.76 -14.55 12.13
CA GLY A 141 -0.28 -14.53 13.51
C GLY A 141 0.21 -13.16 13.97
N CYS A 142 -0.19 -12.09 13.27
CA CYS A 142 0.15 -10.73 13.64
C CYS A 142 -0.83 -10.20 14.69
N GLU A 143 -0.32 -9.53 15.73
CA GLU A 143 -1.16 -8.69 16.58
C GLU A 143 -1.64 -7.47 15.79
N HIS A 144 -2.95 -7.25 15.79
CA HIS A 144 -3.58 -6.15 15.07
C HIS A 144 -4.44 -5.34 16.03
N VAL A 145 -4.16 -4.04 16.09
CA VAL A 145 -5.02 -3.06 16.74
C VAL A 145 -5.73 -2.29 15.63
N PRO A 146 -7.04 -2.51 15.39
CA PRO A 146 -7.76 -1.77 14.37
C PRO A 146 -7.72 -0.28 14.69
N SER A 147 -7.24 0.52 13.74
CA SER A 147 -7.41 1.96 13.79
C SER A 147 -8.91 2.28 13.69
N ARG A 148 -9.47 2.90 14.73
CA ARG A 148 -10.77 3.57 14.66
C ARG A 148 -10.52 4.92 13.98
N GLY A 149 -10.35 4.91 12.66
CA GLY A 149 -9.85 6.05 11.90
C GLY A 149 -10.64 7.33 12.18
N ASN A 150 -9.99 8.32 12.79
CA ASN A 150 -10.40 9.71 12.69
C ASN A 150 -9.45 10.38 11.72
N ARG A 151 -9.99 10.90 10.60
CA ARG A 151 -9.57 12.14 9.90
C ARG A 151 -10.45 12.28 8.66
N TYR A 152 -11.14 13.42 8.59
CA TYR A 152 -12.31 13.80 7.76
C TYR A 152 -13.65 13.27 8.28
N HIS A 153 -14.32 14.15 9.02
CA HIS A 153 -15.77 14.14 9.13
C HIS A 153 -16.34 14.51 7.75
N VAL A 154 -16.96 13.57 7.06
CA VAL A 154 -17.96 13.94 6.06
C VAL A 154 -19.25 14.14 6.83
N HIS A 155 -19.62 15.39 7.09
CA HIS A 155 -20.97 15.72 7.55
C HIS A 155 -21.94 15.53 6.38
N LEU A 156 -22.32 14.28 6.12
CA LEU A 156 -23.54 14.00 5.39
C LEU A 156 -24.70 14.14 6.37
N ALA A 157 -25.72 14.90 6.01
CA ALA A 157 -26.95 15.05 6.81
C ALA A 157 -27.71 13.71 7.00
N SER A 158 -27.29 12.67 6.29
CA SER A 158 -27.88 11.34 6.29
C SER A 158 -26.81 10.29 6.56
N ALA A 159 -27.14 9.23 7.30
CA ALA A 159 -26.27 8.08 7.48
C ALA A 159 -25.87 7.49 6.12
N VAL A 160 -24.58 7.22 5.93
CA VAL A 160 -24.07 6.55 4.74
C VAL A 160 -24.59 5.11 4.73
N ASP A 161 -25.15 4.68 3.60
CA ASP A 161 -25.64 3.32 3.42
C ASP A 161 -24.53 2.30 3.74
N PRO A 162 -24.76 1.31 4.63
CA PRO A 162 -23.80 0.25 4.93
C PRO A 162 -23.22 -0.46 3.70
N ALA A 163 -23.96 -0.52 2.58
CA ALA A 163 -23.48 -1.07 1.32
C ALA A 163 -22.29 -0.28 0.73
N VAL A 164 -22.23 1.03 0.97
CA VAL A 164 -21.10 1.90 0.55
C VAL A 164 -19.84 1.59 1.36
N LEU A 165 -20.00 1.19 2.63
CA LEU A 165 -18.89 0.81 3.51
C LEU A 165 -18.35 -0.59 3.22
N GLY A 166 -19.15 -1.46 2.58
CA GLY A 166 -18.79 -2.86 2.31
C GLY A 166 -17.53 -3.05 1.45
N ASN A 167 -17.11 -2.03 0.70
CA ASN A 167 -15.93 -2.04 -0.18
C ASN A 167 -15.09 -0.75 -0.10
N TRP A 168 -15.12 -0.06 1.04
CA TRP A 168 -14.37 1.18 1.19
C TRP A 168 -12.87 0.90 1.35
N TYR A 169 -12.06 1.46 0.45
CA TYR A 169 -10.59 1.39 0.51
C TYR A 169 -9.99 2.77 0.78
N ARG A 170 -9.08 2.85 1.76
CA ARG A 170 -8.39 4.09 2.13
C ARG A 170 -6.90 3.84 2.32
N GLY A 171 -6.07 4.62 1.63
CA GLY A 171 -4.63 4.70 1.90
C GLY A 171 -4.30 5.99 2.64
N ALA A 172 -3.22 6.01 3.40
CA ALA A 172 -2.64 7.23 3.96
C ALA A 172 -2.13 8.22 2.88
N LEU A 173 -2.11 7.86 1.59
CA LEU A 173 -1.98 8.87 0.53
C LEU A 173 -3.22 9.79 0.43
N ASP A 174 -4.37 9.36 0.96
CA ASP A 174 -5.63 10.09 0.99
C ASP A 174 -5.74 11.04 2.21
N GLY A 175 -4.75 11.03 3.10
CA GLY A 175 -4.64 11.96 4.23
C GLY A 175 -3.54 12.96 3.97
N ASP A 176 -3.87 14.25 4.00
CA ASP A 176 -2.85 15.28 4.09
C ASP A 176 -2.00 15.02 5.34
N TYR A 177 -0.72 14.77 5.15
CA TYR A 177 0.28 14.74 6.20
C TYR A 177 0.48 16.16 6.71
N PHE A 178 -0.46 16.65 7.52
CA PHE A 178 -0.24 17.77 8.43
C PHE A 178 0.39 17.21 9.71
N ASP A 179 1.55 16.59 9.57
CA ASP A 179 2.42 16.34 10.71
C ASP A 179 3.32 17.59 10.80
N TYR A 180 2.98 18.46 11.76
CA TYR A 180 3.83 19.57 12.22
C TYR A 180 4.99 19.04 13.07
#